data_AF-A0A095Y5T3-F1
#
_entry.id   AF-A0A095Y5T3-F1
#
_cell.length_a   1.000
_cell.length_b   1.000
_cell.length_c   1.000
_cell.angle_alpha   90.00
_cell.angle_beta   90.00
_cell.angle_gamma   90.00
#
_symmetry.space_group_name_H-M   'P 1'
#
loop_
_entity.id
_entity.type
_entity.pdbx_description
1 polymer ?
#
loop_
_entity_poly.entity_id
_entity_poly.type
_entity_poly.pdbx_seq_one_letter_code
_entity_poly.pdbx_strand_id
1 'polypeptide(L)'
;FENFLTKYHKQLEADYIIVTDSDNWKPGKPALTSSLRGVIDATVTVRMTDHAMHSGMWGGPVLDSITAASHLISTFHNDAGEVAIAGLGGSKSADVVYDEAEFRAEAGLLEGVRIAGSGDLASRMWTQPAVSIIGLDATSVAHSSNTIWPETKFKVSVRTVPGTDGREAMATLERHI
;
A
#
# COMPACT_ATOMS: atom_id res chain seq x y z
N PHE A 1 4.34 20.17 10.13
CA PHE A 1 3.07 20.77 10.58
C PHE A 1 2.99 20.91 12.10
N GLU A 2 3.50 19.94 12.86
CA GLU A 2 3.54 19.99 14.34
C GLU A 2 4.06 21.32 14.91
N ASN A 3 5.23 21.79 14.44
CA ASN A 3 5.78 23.09 14.86
C ASN A 3 4.82 24.28 14.67
N PHE A 4 3.98 24.26 13.64
CA PHE A 4 2.99 25.32 13.41
C PHE A 4 1.85 25.23 14.44
N LEU A 5 1.31 24.03 14.65
CA LEU A 5 0.25 23.78 15.64
C LEU A 5 0.73 24.13 17.05
N THR A 6 1.95 23.74 17.43
CA THR A 6 2.54 24.08 18.73
C THR A 6 2.73 25.60 18.87
N LYS A 7 3.25 26.27 17.84
CA LYS A 7 3.53 27.72 17.88
C LYS A 7 2.26 28.57 17.99
N TYR A 8 1.21 28.20 17.26
CA TYR A 8 -0.02 28.99 17.16
C TYR A 8 -1.18 28.40 17.99
N HIS A 9 -0.93 27.42 18.85
CA HIS A 9 -1.94 26.69 19.64
C HIS A 9 -3.04 27.60 20.21
N LYS A 10 -2.68 28.67 20.93
CA LYS A 10 -3.64 29.60 21.53
C LYS A 10 -4.53 30.34 20.52
N GLN A 11 -4.03 30.60 19.32
CA GLN A 11 -4.80 31.27 18.26
C GLN A 11 -5.71 30.30 17.49
N LEU A 12 -5.42 29.00 17.57
CA LEU A 12 -6.14 27.95 16.89
C LEU A 12 -7.14 27.23 17.81
N GLU A 13 -7.29 27.68 19.06
CA GLU A 13 -8.24 27.12 20.01
C GLU A 13 -9.67 27.34 19.51
N ALA A 14 -10.46 26.27 19.45
CA ALA A 14 -11.82 26.27 18.95
C ALA A 14 -12.62 25.12 19.56
N ASP A 15 -13.94 25.30 19.67
CA ASP A 15 -14.84 24.23 20.12
C ASP A 15 -14.99 23.13 19.05
N TYR A 16 -14.86 23.50 17.77
CA TYR A 16 -15.02 22.60 16.63
C TYR A 16 -14.03 22.93 15.51
N ILE A 17 -13.56 21.89 14.82
CA ILE A 17 -12.76 21.99 13.59
C ILE A 17 -13.56 21.36 12.46
N ILE A 18 -13.72 22.11 11.36
CA ILE A 18 -14.38 21.62 10.15
C ILE A 18 -13.30 21.45 9.08
N VAL A 19 -13.10 20.21 8.64
CA VAL A 19 -12.18 19.87 7.55
C VAL A 19 -13.02 19.45 6.34
N THR A 20 -12.92 20.21 5.25
CA THR A 20 -13.67 19.98 4.00
C THR A 20 -12.80 19.33 2.93
N ASP A 21 -12.04 18.31 3.34
CA ASP A 21 -11.08 17.57 2.51
C ASP A 21 -11.45 16.08 2.48
N SER A 22 -12.74 15.80 2.32
CA SER A 22 -13.29 14.45 2.21
C SER A 22 -14.51 14.47 1.30
N ASP A 23 -14.81 13.33 0.71
CA ASP A 23 -15.89 13.18 -0.25
C ASP A 23 -17.10 12.44 0.32
N ASN A 24 -18.23 12.61 -0.35
CA ASN A 24 -19.35 11.69 -0.20
C ASN A 24 -18.98 10.35 -0.81
N TRP A 25 -19.37 9.24 -0.16
CA TRP A 25 -19.05 7.90 -0.67
C TRP A 25 -19.80 7.54 -1.97
N LYS A 26 -20.89 8.26 -2.30
CA LYS A 26 -21.65 8.12 -3.53
C LYS A 26 -22.28 9.45 -3.95
N PRO A 27 -22.34 9.78 -5.26
CA PRO A 27 -23.07 10.96 -5.74
C PRO A 27 -24.52 11.01 -5.23
N GLY A 28 -24.94 12.18 -4.74
CA GLY A 28 -26.29 12.40 -4.22
C GLY A 28 -26.57 11.80 -2.84
N LYS A 29 -25.59 11.12 -2.21
CA LYS A 29 -25.72 10.61 -0.83
C LYS A 29 -24.78 11.38 0.10
N PRO A 30 -25.29 12.32 0.91
CA PRO A 30 -24.45 13.04 1.87
C PRO A 30 -23.85 12.06 2.89
N ALA A 31 -22.58 12.28 3.24
CA ALA A 31 -21.84 11.46 4.19
C ALA A 31 -21.15 12.32 5.24
N LEU A 32 -20.97 11.74 6.43
CA LEU A 32 -20.09 12.29 7.46
C LEU A 32 -18.94 11.28 7.67
N THR A 33 -17.72 11.70 7.35
CA THR A 33 -16.53 10.87 7.57
C THR A 33 -16.21 10.83 9.06
N SER A 34 -16.40 9.66 9.68
CA SER A 34 -16.13 9.45 11.11
C SER A 34 -14.71 8.95 11.40
N SER A 35 -14.03 8.42 10.39
CA SER A 35 -12.66 7.90 10.52
C SER A 35 -11.92 7.97 9.20
N LEU A 36 -10.59 8.02 9.28
CA LEU A 36 -9.68 7.95 8.14
C LEU A 36 -8.63 6.88 8.40
N ARG A 37 -8.21 6.20 7.34
CA ARG A 37 -7.01 5.35 7.38
C ARG A 37 -5.77 6.22 7.52
N GLY A 38 -4.80 5.74 8.30
CA GLY A 38 -3.46 6.32 8.28
C GLY A 38 -2.69 5.89 7.03
N VAL A 39 -1.45 6.36 6.92
CA VAL A 39 -0.52 5.93 5.89
C VAL A 39 0.89 5.87 6.46
N ILE A 40 1.60 4.81 6.11
CA ILE A 40 3.05 4.70 6.24
C ILE A 40 3.64 4.34 4.88
N ASP A 41 4.90 4.66 4.66
CA ASP A 41 5.63 4.25 3.47
C ASP A 41 7.11 3.99 3.76
N ALA A 42 7.69 3.04 3.04
CA ALA A 42 9.09 2.68 3.16
C ALA A 42 9.71 2.49 1.77
N THR A 43 10.98 2.85 1.63
CA THR A 43 11.79 2.52 0.45
C THR A 43 12.66 1.32 0.80
N VAL A 44 12.45 0.20 0.11
CA VAL A 44 13.17 -1.05 0.32
C VAL A 44 14.21 -1.20 -0.76
N THR A 45 15.45 -1.52 -0.37
CA THR A 45 16.56 -1.79 -1.29
C THR A 45 16.93 -3.25 -1.19
N VAL A 46 16.83 -3.99 -2.30
CA VAL A 46 17.23 -5.39 -2.40
C VAL A 46 18.53 -5.47 -3.20
N ARG A 47 19.59 -5.98 -2.58
CA ARG A 47 20.91 -6.16 -3.20
C ARG A 47 21.29 -7.63 -3.23
N MET A 48 21.68 -8.13 -4.40
CA MET A 48 22.09 -9.53 -4.60
C MET A 48 23.59 -9.68 -4.87
N THR A 49 24.17 -8.75 -5.62
CA THR A 49 25.59 -8.73 -5.99
C THR A 49 26.12 -7.30 -5.90
N ASP A 50 27.45 -7.13 -5.86
CA ASP A 50 28.10 -5.82 -5.80
C ASP A 50 28.26 -5.15 -7.19
N HIS A 51 28.15 -5.92 -8.27
CA HIS A 51 28.13 -5.46 -9.66
C HIS A 51 27.26 -6.35 -10.54
N ALA A 52 26.95 -5.89 -11.75
CA ALA A 52 26.21 -6.68 -12.75
C ALA A 52 27.06 -7.84 -13.28
N MET A 53 26.47 -9.03 -13.37
CA MET A 53 27.20 -10.26 -13.77
C MET A 53 26.64 -10.87 -15.05
N HIS A 54 27.47 -11.61 -15.80
CA HIS A 54 27.04 -12.31 -17.02
C HIS A 54 26.03 -13.42 -16.69
N SER A 55 24.79 -13.29 -17.14
CA SER A 55 23.71 -14.23 -16.76
C SER A 55 23.94 -15.64 -17.28
N GLY A 56 24.60 -15.82 -18.42
CA GLY A 56 24.95 -17.17 -18.91
C GLY A 56 26.04 -17.90 -18.11
N MET A 57 26.84 -17.18 -17.31
CA MET A 57 27.94 -17.80 -16.53
C MET A 57 27.54 -18.07 -15.09
N TRP A 58 26.73 -17.19 -14.52
CA TRP A 58 26.35 -17.22 -13.10
C TRP A 58 24.85 -17.46 -12.87
N GLY A 59 24.04 -17.41 -13.93
CA GLY A 59 22.59 -17.60 -13.85
C GLY A 59 22.22 -19.03 -13.52
N GLY A 60 21.15 -19.19 -12.75
CA GLY A 60 20.75 -20.45 -12.13
C GLY A 60 20.85 -20.37 -10.61
N PRO A 61 22.07 -20.42 -10.03
CA PRO A 61 22.25 -20.30 -8.58
C PRO A 61 22.16 -18.86 -8.06
N VAL A 62 22.50 -17.85 -8.87
CA VAL A 62 22.43 -16.43 -8.47
C VAL A 62 21.17 -15.80 -9.05
N LEU A 63 20.26 -15.38 -8.17
CA LEU A 63 19.09 -14.59 -8.54
C LEU A 63 19.50 -13.12 -8.73
N ASP A 64 18.90 -12.46 -9.72
CA ASP A 64 18.96 -11.02 -9.82
C ASP A 64 18.07 -10.35 -8.76
N SER A 65 18.36 -9.09 -8.48
CA SER A 65 17.63 -8.30 -7.48
C SER A 65 16.17 -8.03 -7.82
N ILE A 66 15.78 -8.03 -9.09
CA ILE A 66 14.38 -7.83 -9.50
C ILE A 66 13.58 -9.08 -9.14
N THR A 67 14.12 -10.26 -9.43
CA THR A 67 13.52 -11.54 -9.05
C THR A 67 13.40 -11.68 -7.53
N ALA A 68 14.47 -11.36 -6.79
CA ALA A 68 14.45 -11.38 -5.32
C ALA A 68 13.43 -10.37 -4.74
N ALA A 69 13.38 -9.15 -5.28
CA ALA A 69 12.38 -8.15 -4.89
C ALA A 69 10.95 -8.61 -5.23
N SER A 70 10.74 -9.28 -6.36
CA SER A 70 9.43 -9.82 -6.76
C SER A 70 8.95 -10.90 -5.79
N HIS A 71 9.85 -11.78 -5.34
CA HIS A 71 9.53 -12.74 -4.28
C HIS A 71 9.10 -12.04 -2.99
N LEU A 72 9.85 -11.06 -2.51
CA LEU A 72 9.47 -10.29 -1.33
C LEU A 72 8.13 -9.57 -1.51
N ILE A 73 7.93 -8.83 -2.62
CA ILE A 73 6.69 -8.12 -2.92
C ILE A 73 5.49 -9.08 -2.96
N SER A 74 5.68 -10.28 -3.50
CA SER A 74 4.62 -11.30 -3.55
C SER A 74 4.13 -11.73 -2.16
N THR A 75 4.96 -11.60 -1.12
CA THR A 75 4.56 -11.94 0.26
C THR A 75 3.64 -10.90 0.90
N PHE A 76 3.47 -9.71 0.32
CA PHE A 76 2.59 -8.68 0.89
C PHE A 76 1.11 -8.99 0.71
N HIS A 77 0.76 -9.88 -0.21
CA HIS A 77 -0.59 -10.36 -0.41
C HIS A 77 -0.63 -11.89 -0.44
N ASN A 78 -1.74 -12.47 0.01
CA ASN A 78 -1.98 -13.90 -0.14
C ASN A 78 -2.52 -14.24 -1.55
N ASP A 79 -2.77 -15.52 -1.84
CA ASP A 79 -3.28 -15.99 -3.13
C ASP A 79 -4.64 -15.38 -3.52
N ALA A 80 -5.43 -14.95 -2.53
CA ALA A 80 -6.68 -14.25 -2.78
C ALA A 80 -6.45 -12.77 -3.11
N GLY A 81 -5.28 -12.21 -2.81
CA GLY A 81 -4.97 -10.78 -2.95
C GLY A 81 -5.29 -9.95 -1.69
N GLU A 82 -5.52 -10.58 -0.55
CA GLU A 82 -5.67 -9.90 0.74
C GLU A 82 -4.29 -9.59 1.33
N VAL A 83 -4.16 -8.50 2.09
CA VAL A 83 -2.90 -8.13 2.76
C VAL A 83 -2.46 -9.25 3.70
N ALA A 84 -1.26 -9.77 3.48
CA ALA A 84 -0.69 -10.90 4.22
C ALA A 84 0.27 -10.47 5.35
N ILE A 85 0.50 -9.17 5.52
CA ILE A 85 1.34 -8.63 6.61
C ILE A 85 0.61 -8.81 7.94
N ALA A 86 1.09 -9.75 8.76
CA ALA A 86 0.50 -10.06 10.05
C ALA A 86 0.63 -8.89 11.04
N GLY A 87 -0.44 -8.61 11.79
CA GLY A 87 -0.43 -7.58 12.84
C GLY A 87 -0.95 -6.20 12.43
N LEU A 88 -1.33 -5.99 11.16
CA LEU A 88 -1.95 -4.73 10.71
C LEU A 88 -3.44 -4.58 11.11
N GLY A 89 -4.07 -5.65 11.61
CA GLY A 89 -5.44 -5.63 12.14
C GLY A 89 -6.53 -5.38 11.09
N GLY A 90 -7.64 -4.80 11.54
CA GLY A 90 -8.78 -4.40 10.71
C GLY A 90 -10.09 -5.13 11.04
N SER A 91 -11.18 -4.61 10.48
CA SER A 91 -12.52 -5.20 10.60
C SER A 91 -13.02 -5.67 9.24
N LYS A 92 -13.73 -6.80 9.21
CA LYS A 92 -14.46 -7.26 8.01
C LYS A 92 -15.90 -6.73 7.95
N SER A 93 -16.20 -5.69 8.73
CA SER A 93 -17.49 -5.00 8.73
C SER A 93 -17.34 -3.53 8.34
N ALA A 94 -18.36 -3.03 7.67
CA ALA A 94 -18.61 -1.61 7.42
C ALA A 94 -20.13 -1.36 7.45
N ASP A 95 -20.52 -0.11 7.68
CA ASP A 95 -21.93 0.30 7.79
C ASP A 95 -22.62 0.46 6.42
N VAL A 96 -21.84 0.40 5.34
CA VAL A 96 -22.31 0.60 3.96
C VAL A 96 -22.09 -0.68 3.18
N VAL A 97 -23.12 -1.11 2.46
CA VAL A 97 -22.98 -2.14 1.43
C VAL A 97 -22.63 -1.46 0.11
N TYR A 98 -21.50 -1.84 -0.46
CA TYR A 98 -21.02 -1.30 -1.73
C TYR A 98 -21.28 -2.33 -2.85
N ASP A 99 -22.03 -1.94 -3.88
CA ASP A 99 -22.30 -2.81 -5.03
C ASP A 99 -21.05 -3.04 -5.88
N GLU A 100 -20.81 -4.27 -6.32
CA GLU A 100 -19.61 -4.60 -7.09
C GLU A 100 -19.58 -3.94 -8.47
N ALA A 101 -20.71 -3.85 -9.16
CA ALA A 101 -20.76 -3.24 -10.49
C ALA A 101 -20.50 -1.72 -10.41
N GLU A 102 -21.06 -1.06 -9.39
CA GLU A 102 -20.76 0.35 -9.09
C GLU A 102 -19.26 0.52 -8.77
N PHE A 103 -18.71 -0.30 -7.88
CA PHE A 103 -17.27 -0.25 -7.54
C PHE A 103 -16.38 -0.42 -8.78
N ARG A 104 -16.69 -1.40 -9.64
CA ARG A 104 -15.93 -1.65 -10.88
C ARG A 104 -15.95 -0.44 -11.80
N ALA A 105 -17.11 0.18 -11.97
CA ALA A 105 -17.27 1.37 -12.81
C ALA A 105 -16.50 2.56 -12.23
N GLU A 106 -16.63 2.83 -10.93
CA GLU A 106 -15.97 3.96 -10.26
C GLU A 106 -14.44 3.81 -10.21
N ALA A 107 -13.95 2.61 -9.93
CA ALA A 107 -12.51 2.33 -9.89
C ALA A 107 -11.88 2.15 -11.28
N GLY A 108 -12.68 2.15 -12.36
CA GLY A 108 -12.19 1.96 -13.73
C GLY A 108 -11.57 0.59 -13.96
N LEU A 109 -12.12 -0.47 -13.35
CA LEU A 109 -11.59 -1.82 -13.51
C LEU A 109 -11.73 -2.30 -14.97
N LEU A 110 -10.64 -2.80 -15.53
CA LEU A 110 -10.65 -3.41 -16.86
C LEU A 110 -11.44 -4.71 -16.87
N GLU A 111 -11.98 -5.06 -18.05
CA GLU A 111 -12.65 -6.32 -18.27
C GLU A 111 -11.72 -7.51 -17.95
N GLY A 112 -12.25 -8.51 -17.26
CA GLY A 112 -11.49 -9.70 -16.84
C GLY A 112 -10.63 -9.53 -15.57
N VAL A 113 -10.42 -8.30 -15.09
CA VAL A 113 -9.71 -8.08 -13.82
C VAL A 113 -10.60 -8.53 -12.65
N ARG A 114 -10.06 -9.45 -11.85
CA ARG A 114 -10.70 -9.93 -10.62
C ARG A 114 -10.45 -8.93 -9.49
N ILE A 115 -11.49 -8.65 -8.72
CA ILE A 115 -11.34 -7.92 -7.47
C ILE A 115 -10.62 -8.86 -6.50
N ALA A 116 -9.47 -8.42 -5.99
CA ALA A 116 -8.70 -9.15 -4.98
C ALA A 116 -9.51 -9.33 -3.69
N GLY A 117 -9.18 -10.32 -2.88
CA GLY A 117 -9.75 -10.56 -1.55
C GLY A 117 -11.21 -11.01 -1.53
N SER A 118 -11.73 -11.12 -0.31
CA SER A 118 -13.08 -11.65 -0.05
C SER A 118 -13.87 -10.76 0.92
N GLY A 119 -15.18 -10.94 0.96
CA GLY A 119 -16.06 -10.22 1.88
C GLY A 119 -16.46 -8.82 1.39
N ASP A 120 -16.98 -8.01 2.32
CA ASP A 120 -17.59 -6.71 2.03
C ASP A 120 -16.59 -5.67 1.49
N LEU A 121 -16.94 -5.05 0.35
CA LEU A 121 -16.08 -4.09 -0.36
C LEU A 121 -15.82 -2.83 0.45
N ALA A 122 -16.83 -2.29 1.15
CA ALA A 122 -16.67 -1.09 1.96
C ALA A 122 -15.70 -1.33 3.13
N SER A 123 -15.79 -2.48 3.79
CA SER A 123 -14.86 -2.85 4.86
C SER A 123 -13.41 -2.90 4.35
N ARG A 124 -13.20 -3.47 3.17
CA ARG A 124 -11.87 -3.55 2.55
C ARG A 124 -11.30 -2.18 2.19
N MET A 125 -12.16 -1.23 1.84
CA MET A 125 -11.74 0.14 1.51
C MET A 125 -11.44 0.99 2.75
N TRP A 126 -12.18 0.80 3.85
CA TRP A 126 -12.19 1.78 4.94
C TRP A 126 -11.71 1.22 6.29
N THR A 127 -11.94 -0.06 6.57
CA THR A 127 -11.67 -0.67 7.89
C THR A 127 -10.61 -1.76 7.86
N GLN A 128 -10.06 -2.07 6.68
CA GLN A 128 -8.94 -3.00 6.49
C GLN A 128 -7.70 -2.29 5.95
N PRO A 129 -6.49 -2.85 6.20
CA PRO A 129 -5.26 -2.33 5.63
C PRO A 129 -5.23 -2.53 4.11
N ALA A 130 -4.46 -1.70 3.41
CA ALA A 130 -4.17 -1.89 2.00
C ALA A 130 -2.69 -1.63 1.73
N VAL A 131 -2.06 -2.46 0.90
CA VAL A 131 -0.65 -2.33 0.55
C VAL A 131 -0.55 -2.04 -0.95
N SER A 132 0.35 -1.15 -1.34
CA SER A 132 0.61 -0.84 -2.74
C SER A 132 2.09 -0.58 -2.97
N ILE A 133 2.62 -1.13 -4.06
CA ILE A 133 3.93 -0.73 -4.56
C ILE A 133 3.73 0.53 -5.41
N ILE A 134 4.20 1.65 -4.91
CA ILE A 134 4.00 2.99 -5.50
C ILE A 134 5.23 3.49 -6.27
N GLY A 135 6.29 2.68 -6.33
CA GLY A 135 7.48 2.94 -7.12
C GLY A 135 8.34 1.68 -7.20
N LEU A 136 8.98 1.48 -8.35
CA LEU A 136 9.89 0.36 -8.60
C LEU A 136 11.01 0.85 -9.52
N ASP A 137 12.23 0.92 -8.98
CA ASP A 137 13.43 1.21 -9.73
C ASP A 137 13.97 -0.11 -10.28
N ALA A 138 13.54 -0.44 -11.49
CA ALA A 138 14.00 -1.60 -12.26
C ALA A 138 14.42 -1.17 -13.67
N THR A 139 15.34 -1.93 -14.26
CA THR A 139 15.78 -1.68 -15.64
C THR A 139 14.60 -1.81 -16.59
N SER A 140 14.30 -0.74 -17.34
CA SER A 140 13.22 -0.78 -18.35
C SER A 140 13.49 -1.85 -19.42
N VAL A 141 12.44 -2.36 -20.03
CA VAL A 141 12.55 -3.34 -21.13
C VAL A 141 13.46 -2.81 -22.25
N ALA A 142 13.33 -1.53 -22.62
CA ALA A 142 14.13 -0.89 -23.67
C ALA A 142 15.63 -0.79 -23.35
N HIS A 143 16.00 -0.83 -22.08
CA HIS A 143 17.39 -0.76 -21.61
C HIS A 143 17.87 -2.09 -21.00
N SER A 144 17.11 -3.17 -21.16
CA SER A 144 17.45 -4.48 -20.61
C SER A 144 18.63 -5.12 -21.34
N SER A 145 19.38 -5.96 -20.63
CA SER A 145 20.49 -6.74 -21.18
C SER A 145 20.61 -8.09 -20.45
N ASN A 146 21.42 -9.01 -20.99
CA ASN A 146 21.62 -10.36 -20.42
C ASN A 146 22.58 -10.32 -19.21
N THR A 147 22.16 -9.64 -18.15
CA THR A 147 22.93 -9.44 -16.92
C THR A 147 22.10 -9.78 -15.70
N ILE A 148 22.73 -10.39 -14.69
CA ILE A 148 22.19 -10.47 -13.34
C ILE A 148 22.27 -9.08 -12.72
N TRP A 149 21.12 -8.50 -12.42
CA TRP A 149 21.01 -7.12 -11.94
C TRP A 149 21.30 -7.03 -10.43
N PRO A 150 22.24 -6.18 -9.98
CA PRO A 150 22.75 -6.21 -8.62
C PRO A 150 21.80 -5.64 -7.56
N GLU A 151 21.08 -4.56 -7.87
CA GLU A 151 20.25 -3.81 -6.92
C GLU A 151 18.93 -3.37 -7.53
N THR A 152 17.83 -3.57 -6.80
CA THR A 152 16.49 -3.07 -7.12
C THR A 152 15.93 -2.33 -5.92
N LYS A 153 15.27 -1.20 -6.15
CA LYS A 153 14.55 -0.47 -5.09
C LYS A 153 13.06 -0.47 -5.40
N PHE A 154 12.25 -0.55 -4.37
CA PHE A 154 10.82 -0.30 -4.51
C PHE A 154 10.31 0.50 -3.32
N LYS A 155 9.23 1.25 -3.55
CA LYS A 155 8.54 2.00 -2.52
C LYS A 155 7.21 1.33 -2.22
N VAL A 156 7.06 0.87 -0.99
CA VAL A 156 5.81 0.30 -0.48
C VAL A 156 5.07 1.36 0.33
N SER A 157 3.77 1.50 0.07
CA SER A 157 2.86 2.32 0.87
C SER A 157 1.81 1.42 1.50
N VAL A 158 1.55 1.62 2.78
CA VAL A 158 0.54 0.88 3.55
C VAL A 158 -0.46 1.87 4.11
N ARG A 159 -1.72 1.71 3.71
CA ARG A 159 -2.85 2.33 4.41
C ARG A 159 -3.13 1.52 5.66
N THR A 160 -3.02 2.15 6.82
CA THR A 160 -3.30 1.51 8.11
C THR A 160 -4.78 1.57 8.44
N VAL A 161 -5.21 0.82 9.44
CA VAL A 161 -6.60 0.90 9.92
C VAL A 161 -6.76 2.13 10.83
N PRO A 162 -7.98 2.70 10.94
CA PRO A 162 -8.20 3.82 11.83
C PRO A 162 -7.78 3.52 13.28
N GLY A 163 -7.07 4.45 13.91
CA GLY A 163 -6.58 4.30 15.28
C GLY A 163 -5.23 3.58 15.45
N THR A 164 -4.61 3.09 14.38
CA THR A 164 -3.27 2.47 14.45
C THR A 164 -2.16 3.52 14.68
N ASP A 165 -1.25 3.27 15.62
CA ASP A 165 -0.01 4.05 15.75
C ASP A 165 0.92 3.77 14.56
N GLY A 166 1.36 4.83 13.88
CA GLY A 166 2.18 4.72 12.67
C GLY A 166 3.53 4.06 12.90
N ARG A 167 4.13 4.17 14.10
CA ARG A 167 5.41 3.53 14.43
C ARG A 167 5.23 2.03 14.64
N GLU A 168 4.14 1.62 15.27
CA GLU A 168 3.80 0.20 15.42
C GLU A 168 3.50 -0.46 14.07
N ALA A 169 2.79 0.25 13.18
CA ALA A 169 2.57 -0.19 11.81
C ALA A 169 3.89 -0.30 11.03
N MET A 170 4.80 0.67 11.18
CA MET A 170 6.11 0.63 10.53
C MET A 170 6.94 -0.55 11.03
N ALA A 171 7.04 -0.75 12.34
CA ALA A 171 7.73 -1.89 12.93
C ALA A 171 7.14 -3.24 12.48
N THR A 172 5.83 -3.26 12.20
CA THR A 172 5.15 -4.45 11.66
C THR A 172 5.55 -4.72 10.21
N LEU A 173 5.60 -3.69 9.38
CA LEU A 173 6.10 -3.78 8.00
C LEU A 173 7.57 -4.22 7.97
N GLU A 174 8.41 -3.62 8.81
CA GLU A 174 9.85 -3.96 8.92
C GLU A 174 10.09 -5.41 9.34
N ARG A 175 9.26 -5.97 10.23
CA ARG A 175 9.37 -7.40 10.60
C ARG A 175 8.95 -8.36 9.50
N HIS A 176 8.11 -7.92 8.57
CA HIS A 176 7.64 -8.74 7.46
C HIS A 176 8.67 -8.82 6.33
N ILE A 177 9.43 -7.73 6.13
CA ILE A 177 10.52 -7.63 5.14
C ILE A 177 11.76 -8.38 5.61
#